data_AF-C8WRF7-F1
#
_entry.id   AF-C8WRF7-F1
#
_cell.length_a   1.000
_cell.length_b   1.000
_cell.length_c   1.000
_cell.angle_alpha   90.00
_cell.angle_beta   90.00
_cell.angle_gamma   90.00
#
_symmetry.space_group_name_H-M   'P 1'
#
loop_
_entity.id
_entity.type
_entity.pdbx_description
1 polymer ?
#
loop_
_entity_poly.entity_id
_entity_poly.type
_entity_poly.pdbx_seq_one_letter_code
_entity_poly.pdbx_strand_id
1 'polypeptide(L)'
;MGQMKMKISNLKQKLRDQRGVTLIEMLAVVVILAILAAVGVPIVLAQIQKARVNTDKSNEQLIADALQRAEYDYQSNSTNQGSLGITNGAIINGSGAQIGVVSNGTLSNNVAVYNYLLGNGSGNGYLTSIPTPQSQTGNFTIVTTPPANNSSTPSVTFTYPNSTGGIQSWYITIQ
;
A
#
# COMPACT_ATOMS: atom_id res chain seq x y z
N MET A 1 -31.04 33.78 57.40
CA MET A 1 -31.57 33.72 56.02
C MET A 1 -30.85 34.63 54.99
N GLY A 2 -29.95 35.55 55.37
CA GLY A 2 -29.32 36.50 54.44
C GLY A 2 -28.24 35.94 53.49
N GLN A 3 -27.50 34.91 53.91
CA GLN A 3 -26.39 34.34 53.12
C GLN A 3 -26.85 33.61 51.83
N MET A 4 -28.06 33.03 51.85
CA MET A 4 -28.61 32.27 50.72
C MET A 4 -29.07 33.20 49.58
N LYS A 5 -29.55 34.42 49.91
CA LYS A 5 -29.93 35.42 48.90
C LYS A 5 -28.70 35.98 48.14
N MET A 6 -27.57 36.15 48.83
CA MET A 6 -26.30 36.62 48.23
C MET A 6 -25.66 35.62 47.26
N LYS A 7 -25.72 34.31 47.54
CA LYS A 7 -25.22 33.29 46.59
C LYS A 7 -26.06 33.22 45.31
N ILE A 8 -27.38 33.38 45.41
CA ILE A 8 -28.30 33.35 44.26
C ILE A 8 -28.16 34.61 43.40
N SER A 9 -27.93 35.79 43.99
CA SER A 9 -27.69 37.02 43.23
C SER A 9 -26.40 36.94 42.40
N ASN A 10 -25.33 36.37 42.96
CA ASN A 10 -24.06 36.19 42.25
C ASN A 10 -24.18 35.17 41.11
N LEU A 11 -25.00 34.13 41.24
CA LEU A 11 -25.30 33.17 40.16
C LEU A 11 -26.09 33.81 39.00
N LYS A 12 -27.11 34.63 39.31
CA LYS A 12 -27.87 35.37 38.29
C LYS A 12 -27.01 36.37 37.52
N GLN A 13 -25.98 36.93 38.15
CA GLN A 13 -25.04 37.84 37.49
C GLN A 13 -24.08 37.09 36.55
N LYS A 14 -23.58 35.93 36.98
CA LYS A 14 -22.70 35.06 36.16
C LYS A 14 -23.39 34.48 34.91
N LEU A 15 -24.71 34.29 34.96
CA LEU A 15 -25.52 33.84 33.81
C LEU A 15 -25.80 34.96 32.79
N ARG A 16 -25.82 36.24 33.22
CA ARG A 16 -25.96 37.39 32.31
C ARG A 16 -24.63 37.82 31.67
N ASP A 17 -23.50 37.46 32.29
CA ASP A 17 -22.16 37.71 31.73
C ASP A 17 -21.75 36.72 30.63
N GLN A 18 -22.59 35.73 30.32
CA GLN A 18 -22.45 34.96 29.09
C GLN A 18 -22.96 35.80 27.91
N ARG A 19 -22.12 36.75 27.47
CA ARG A 19 -22.32 37.45 26.20
C ARG A 19 -22.32 36.38 25.09
N GLY A 20 -23.51 36.03 24.62
CA GLY A 20 -23.70 35.01 23.60
C GLY A 20 -23.07 35.45 22.28
N VAL A 21 -22.41 34.49 21.61
CA VAL A 21 -21.93 34.67 20.24
C VAL A 21 -23.13 34.99 19.36
N THR A 22 -23.02 36.01 18.51
CA THR A 22 -24.13 36.42 17.66
C THR A 22 -24.33 35.39 16.53
N LEU A 23 -25.58 35.23 16.06
CA LEU A 23 -25.85 34.34 14.92
C LEU A 23 -25.05 34.75 13.68
N ILE A 24 -24.79 36.05 13.50
CA ILE A 24 -24.00 36.57 12.38
C ILE A 24 -22.51 36.23 12.48
N GLU A 25 -21.95 36.15 13.69
CA GLU A 25 -20.57 35.66 13.88
C GLU A 25 -20.44 34.20 13.51
N MET A 26 -21.39 33.37 13.96
CA MET A 26 -21.39 31.96 13.59
C MET A 26 -21.65 31.75 12.10
N LEU A 27 -22.49 32.61 11.47
CA LEU A 27 -22.72 32.62 10.03
C LEU A 27 -21.44 32.95 9.25
N ALA A 28 -20.72 34.00 9.63
CA ALA A 28 -19.50 34.41 8.94
C ALA A 28 -18.43 33.29 8.98
N VAL A 29 -18.31 32.59 10.10
CA VAL A 29 -17.35 31.46 10.26
C VAL A 29 -17.70 30.30 9.33
N VAL A 30 -18.97 29.86 9.28
CA VAL A 30 -19.34 28.74 8.39
C VAL A 30 -19.20 29.09 6.91
N VAL A 31 -19.42 30.35 6.52
CA VAL A 31 -19.18 30.80 5.14
C VAL A 31 -17.71 30.69 4.77
N ILE A 32 -16.80 31.12 5.64
CA ILE A 32 -15.35 31.01 5.39
C ILE A 32 -14.94 29.52 5.35
N LEU A 33 -15.43 28.69 6.27
CA LEU A 33 -15.17 27.25 6.27
C LEU A 33 -15.69 26.57 5.00
N ALA A 34 -16.84 26.99 4.46
CA ALA A 34 -17.40 26.45 3.22
C ALA A 34 -16.50 26.75 2.01
N ILE A 35 -15.96 27.97 1.91
CA ILE A 35 -15.02 28.35 0.83
C ILE A 35 -13.72 27.55 0.94
N LEU A 36 -13.16 27.44 2.15
CA LEU A 36 -11.95 26.64 2.41
C LEU A 36 -12.17 25.15 2.09
N ALA A 37 -13.33 24.60 2.46
CA ALA A 37 -13.68 23.22 2.16
C ALA A 37 -13.83 22.99 0.64
N ALA A 38 -14.46 23.93 -0.08
CA ALA A 38 -14.66 23.80 -1.53
C ALA A 38 -13.35 23.63 -2.31
N VAL A 39 -12.30 24.37 -1.94
CA VAL A 39 -10.97 24.26 -2.58
C VAL A 39 -10.12 23.15 -1.93
N GLY A 40 -10.26 22.94 -0.62
CA GLY A 40 -9.43 22.01 0.14
C GLY A 40 -9.75 20.53 -0.14
N VAL A 41 -11.03 20.17 -0.26
CA VAL A 41 -11.46 18.78 -0.48
C VAL A 41 -10.82 18.14 -1.72
N PRO A 42 -10.87 18.71 -2.94
CA PRO A 42 -10.27 18.07 -4.11
C PRO A 42 -8.74 17.90 -3.98
N ILE A 43 -8.06 18.86 -3.35
CA ILE A 43 -6.61 18.79 -3.12
C ILE A 43 -6.26 17.64 -2.18
N VAL A 44 -7.00 17.50 -1.07
CA VAL A 44 -6.79 16.42 -0.11
C VAL A 44 -7.07 15.05 -0.75
N LEU A 45 -8.12 14.93 -1.56
CA LEU A 45 -8.41 13.70 -2.27
C LEU A 45 -7.29 13.30 -3.25
N ALA A 46 -6.74 14.26 -3.99
CA ALA A 46 -5.60 14.02 -4.88
C ALA A 46 -4.33 13.62 -4.10
N GLN A 47 -4.07 14.25 -2.95
CA GLN A 47 -2.95 13.92 -2.07
C GLN A 47 -3.07 12.49 -1.52
N ILE A 48 -4.28 12.07 -1.11
CA ILE A 48 -4.55 10.72 -0.64
C ILE A 48 -4.31 9.70 -1.75
N GLN A 49 -4.78 9.96 -2.97
CA GLN A 49 -4.52 9.07 -4.12
C GLN A 49 -3.02 8.94 -4.40
N LYS A 50 -2.29 10.06 -4.39
CA LYS A 50 -0.83 10.05 -4.54
C LYS A 50 -0.13 9.26 -3.43
N ALA A 51 -0.57 9.41 -2.18
CA ALA A 51 -0.03 8.66 -1.05
C ALA A 51 -0.27 7.15 -1.18
N ARG A 52 -1.44 6.74 -1.69
CA ARG A 52 -1.76 5.33 -1.97
C ARG A 52 -0.85 4.76 -3.07
N VAL A 53 -0.66 5.49 -4.17
CA VAL A 53 0.26 5.07 -5.25
C VAL A 53 1.71 4.96 -4.75
N ASN A 54 2.16 5.92 -3.93
CA ASN A 54 3.49 5.86 -3.33
C ASN A 54 3.65 4.68 -2.36
N THR A 55 2.61 4.35 -1.60
CA THR A 55 2.58 3.20 -0.69
C THR A 55 2.68 1.91 -1.48
N ASP A 56 1.94 1.80 -2.59
CA ASP A 56 2.03 0.66 -3.49
C ASP A 56 3.45 0.52 -4.04
N LYS A 57 4.05 1.58 -4.58
CA LYS A 57 5.45 1.56 -5.04
C LYS A 57 6.45 1.10 -3.95
N SER A 58 6.23 1.48 -2.69
CA SER A 58 7.07 1.01 -1.58
C SER A 58 6.86 -0.47 -1.27
N ASN A 59 5.60 -0.93 -1.28
CA ASN A 59 5.25 -2.33 -1.09
C ASN A 59 5.84 -3.22 -2.21
N GLU A 60 5.88 -2.70 -3.44
CA GLU A 60 6.48 -3.36 -4.60
C GLU A 60 7.98 -3.58 -4.43
N GLN A 61 8.71 -2.54 -4.02
CA GLN A 61 10.15 -2.63 -3.73
C GLN A 61 10.43 -3.65 -2.62
N LEU A 62 9.58 -3.68 -1.59
CA LEU A 62 9.67 -4.65 -0.50
C LEU A 62 9.47 -6.08 -0.99
N ILE A 63 8.54 -6.32 -1.92
CA ILE A 63 8.33 -7.65 -2.52
C ILE A 63 9.52 -8.04 -3.41
N ALA A 64 10.04 -7.11 -4.22
CA ALA A 64 11.18 -7.38 -5.09
C ALA A 64 12.47 -7.68 -4.30
N ASP A 65 12.76 -6.91 -3.25
CA ASP A 65 13.89 -7.16 -2.35
C ASP A 65 13.74 -8.52 -1.64
N ALA A 66 12.53 -8.85 -1.19
CA ALA A 66 12.26 -10.18 -0.62
C ALA A 66 12.53 -11.31 -1.62
N LEU A 67 12.09 -11.17 -2.88
CA LEU A 67 12.38 -12.16 -3.93
C LEU A 67 13.87 -12.26 -4.25
N GLN A 68 14.59 -11.14 -4.29
CA GLN A 68 16.04 -11.11 -4.53
C GLN A 68 16.83 -11.75 -3.37
N ARG A 69 16.44 -11.49 -2.12
CA ARG A 69 17.03 -12.19 -0.97
C ARG A 69 16.76 -13.68 -1.01
N ALA A 70 15.55 -14.05 -1.42
CA ALA A 70 15.17 -15.45 -1.58
C ALA A 70 15.90 -16.13 -2.74
N GLU A 71 16.28 -15.38 -3.77
CA GLU A 71 17.19 -15.80 -4.82
C GLU A 71 18.58 -16.12 -4.25
N TYR A 72 19.16 -15.17 -3.51
CA TYR A 72 20.50 -15.32 -2.95
C TYR A 72 20.62 -16.45 -1.94
N ASP A 73 19.65 -16.61 -1.03
CA ASP A 73 19.67 -17.70 -0.03
C ASP A 73 19.61 -19.07 -0.73
N TYR A 74 18.81 -19.16 -1.79
CA TYR A 74 18.69 -20.39 -2.57
C TYR A 74 19.97 -20.73 -3.34
N GLN A 75 20.61 -19.75 -4.00
CA GLN A 75 21.90 -19.96 -4.68
C GLN A 75 23.03 -20.29 -3.69
N SER A 76 22.91 -19.83 -2.44
CA SER A 76 23.87 -20.11 -1.37
C SER A 76 23.76 -21.55 -0.82
N ASN A 77 22.68 -22.27 -1.12
CA ASN A 77 22.51 -23.65 -0.68
C ASN A 77 23.20 -24.64 -1.65
N SER A 78 24.26 -25.30 -1.16
CA SER A 78 25.18 -26.17 -1.92
C SER A 78 24.55 -27.33 -2.73
N THR A 79 23.29 -27.69 -2.49
CA THR A 79 22.57 -28.72 -3.27
C THR A 79 21.85 -28.17 -4.50
N ASN A 80 21.74 -26.86 -4.64
CA ASN A 80 20.90 -26.19 -5.62
C ASN A 80 21.75 -25.43 -6.64
N GLN A 81 22.35 -26.16 -7.59
CA GLN A 81 23.21 -25.58 -8.65
C GLN A 81 22.42 -24.97 -9.83
N GLY A 82 21.18 -24.54 -9.61
CA GLY A 82 20.30 -24.02 -10.66
C GLY A 82 19.85 -22.59 -10.38
N SER A 83 19.45 -21.87 -11.43
CA SER A 83 18.75 -20.58 -11.29
C SER A 83 17.34 -20.82 -10.74
N LEU A 84 16.89 -19.97 -9.81
CA LEU A 84 15.48 -19.92 -9.47
C LEU A 84 14.72 -19.22 -10.59
N GLY A 85 13.56 -19.78 -10.90
CA GLY A 85 12.63 -19.21 -11.84
C GLY A 85 11.28 -18.99 -11.19
N ILE A 86 10.53 -18.06 -11.78
CA ILE A 86 9.18 -17.71 -11.33
C ILE A 86 8.23 -17.84 -12.53
N THR A 87 7.02 -18.35 -12.31
CA THR A 87 6.01 -18.43 -13.39
C THR A 87 5.46 -17.05 -13.74
N ASN A 88 5.31 -16.78 -15.04
CA ASN A 88 4.72 -15.55 -15.58
C ASN A 88 3.22 -15.42 -15.25
N GLY A 89 2.75 -14.20 -15.03
CA GLY A 89 1.33 -13.83 -15.14
C GLY A 89 0.47 -14.21 -13.94
N ALA A 90 1.07 -14.38 -12.76
CA ALA A 90 0.36 -14.91 -11.63
C ALA A 90 0.34 -13.99 -10.40
N ILE A 91 -0.79 -14.05 -9.68
CA ILE A 91 -1.07 -13.28 -8.48
C ILE A 91 -0.15 -13.74 -7.34
N ILE A 92 0.56 -12.80 -6.70
CA ILE A 92 1.52 -13.08 -5.63
C ILE A 92 0.83 -13.68 -4.39
N ASN A 93 -0.37 -13.18 -4.08
CA ASN A 93 -1.21 -13.64 -2.97
C ASN A 93 -2.36 -14.54 -3.48
N GLY A 94 -2.03 -15.50 -4.34
CA GLY A 94 -2.98 -16.37 -5.02
C GLY A 94 -2.33 -17.61 -5.63
N SER A 95 -3.14 -18.55 -6.11
CA SER A 95 -2.73 -19.92 -6.47
C SER A 95 -1.91 -20.06 -7.77
N GLY A 96 -1.44 -18.96 -8.38
CA GLY A 96 -0.84 -19.02 -9.71
C GLY A 96 0.69 -18.91 -9.74
N ALA A 97 1.28 -18.13 -8.81
CA ALA A 97 2.68 -17.76 -8.93
C ALA A 97 3.50 -18.84 -8.23
N GLN A 98 4.33 -19.52 -9.01
CA GLN A 98 5.19 -20.58 -8.51
C GLN A 98 6.63 -20.15 -8.64
N ILE A 99 7.44 -20.51 -7.65
CA ILE A 99 8.89 -20.35 -7.62
C ILE A 99 9.52 -21.71 -7.45
N GLY A 100 10.59 -21.98 -8.18
CA GLY A 100 11.26 -23.28 -8.16
C GLY A 100 12.53 -23.28 -8.99
N VAL A 101 13.16 -24.45 -9.08
CA VAL A 101 14.40 -24.62 -9.83
C VAL A 101 14.10 -24.60 -11.32
N VAL A 102 14.84 -23.82 -12.10
CA VAL A 102 14.82 -23.95 -13.56
C VAL A 102 15.75 -25.09 -13.96
N SER A 103 15.18 -26.15 -14.52
CA SER A 103 15.93 -27.25 -15.12
C SER A 103 15.44 -27.46 -16.55
N ASN A 104 16.35 -27.37 -17.53
CA ASN A 104 16.03 -27.47 -18.96
C ASN A 104 14.85 -26.56 -19.39
N GLY A 105 14.79 -25.33 -18.87
CA GLY A 105 13.75 -24.36 -19.20
C GLY A 105 12.37 -24.62 -18.56
N THR A 106 12.26 -25.60 -17.67
CA THR A 106 11.02 -25.92 -16.93
C THR A 106 11.23 -25.73 -15.43
N LEU A 107 10.20 -25.24 -14.73
CA LEU A 107 10.20 -25.13 -13.27
C LEU A 107 10.00 -26.51 -12.63
N SER A 108 10.87 -26.85 -11.67
CA SER A 108 10.83 -28.09 -10.88
C SER A 108 10.91 -27.78 -9.38
N ASN A 109 10.41 -28.69 -8.54
CA ASN A 109 10.30 -28.51 -7.07
C ASN A 109 9.64 -27.18 -6.68
N ASN A 110 8.58 -26.84 -7.40
CA ASN A 110 7.89 -25.57 -7.33
C ASN A 110 7.05 -25.43 -6.07
N VAL A 111 7.16 -24.27 -5.42
CA VAL A 111 6.36 -23.83 -4.27
C VAL A 111 5.61 -22.57 -4.68
N ALA A 112 4.44 -22.33 -4.09
CA ALA A 112 3.75 -21.06 -4.29
C ALA A 112 4.63 -19.90 -3.79
N VAL A 113 4.79 -18.85 -4.60
CA VAL A 113 5.55 -17.64 -4.23
C VAL A 113 5.05 -17.08 -2.89
N TYR A 114 3.72 -17.08 -2.68
CA TYR A 114 3.11 -16.72 -1.41
C TYR A 114 3.73 -17.46 -0.21
N ASN A 115 3.78 -18.78 -0.28
CA ASN A 115 4.31 -19.62 0.79
C ASN A 115 5.82 -19.44 0.96
N TYR A 116 6.54 -19.25 -0.15
CA TYR A 116 7.99 -19.05 -0.14
C TYR A 116 8.37 -17.71 0.51
N LEU A 117 7.69 -16.63 0.14
CA LEU A 117 7.92 -15.29 0.72
C LEU A 117 7.57 -15.22 2.21
N LEU A 118 6.55 -15.94 2.65
CA LEU A 118 6.11 -15.93 4.06
C LEU A 118 6.75 -17.03 4.92
N GLY A 119 7.54 -17.92 4.33
CA GLY A 119 8.10 -19.08 5.03
C GLY A 119 7.06 -20.13 5.43
N ASN A 120 5.87 -20.09 4.85
CA ASN A 120 4.79 -21.03 5.14
C ASN A 120 5.02 -22.35 4.39
N GLY A 121 6.03 -23.12 4.82
CA GLY A 121 6.22 -24.49 4.32
C GLY A 121 7.66 -25.04 4.30
N SER A 122 8.73 -24.25 4.17
CA SER A 122 10.11 -24.80 4.23
C SER A 122 11.26 -23.77 4.19
N GLY A 123 11.12 -22.54 4.72
CA GLY A 123 12.20 -21.55 4.60
C GLY A 123 12.13 -20.35 5.54
N ASN A 124 13.19 -19.55 5.50
CA ASN A 124 13.29 -18.26 6.18
C ASN A 124 12.29 -17.30 5.50
N GLY A 125 11.10 -17.09 6.08
CA GLY A 125 10.15 -16.12 5.52
C GLY A 125 10.82 -14.76 5.37
N TYR A 126 10.76 -14.20 4.15
CA TYR A 126 11.35 -12.90 3.82
C TYR A 126 10.41 -11.74 4.11
N LEU A 127 9.11 -12.03 4.23
CA LEU A 127 8.05 -11.10 4.56
C LEU A 127 7.17 -11.67 5.69
N THR A 128 6.60 -10.79 6.51
CA THR A 128 5.63 -11.17 7.55
C THR A 128 4.20 -11.21 7.03
N SER A 129 3.91 -10.49 5.95
CA SER A 129 2.65 -10.52 5.21
C SER A 129 2.87 -9.98 3.79
N ILE A 130 2.01 -10.39 2.86
CA ILE A 130 2.03 -9.81 1.51
C ILE A 130 1.08 -8.62 1.49
N PRO A 131 1.58 -7.39 1.30
CA PRO A 131 0.73 -6.21 1.28
C PRO A 131 -0.27 -6.27 0.12
N THR A 132 -1.42 -5.64 0.29
CA THR A 132 -2.43 -5.46 -0.76
C THR A 132 -2.33 -4.04 -1.33
N PRO A 133 -2.54 -3.86 -2.65
CA PRO A 133 -2.59 -2.54 -3.26
C PRO A 133 -3.62 -1.61 -2.58
N GLN A 134 -3.26 -0.35 -2.41
CA GLN A 134 -4.11 0.70 -1.83
C GLN A 134 -4.66 1.68 -2.88
N SER A 135 -3.99 1.80 -4.03
CA SER A 135 -4.41 2.69 -5.13
C SER A 135 -5.45 2.06 -6.06
N GLN A 136 -5.58 0.73 -6.05
CA GLN A 136 -6.50 0.00 -6.91
C GLN A 136 -7.04 -1.26 -6.24
N THR A 137 -8.13 -1.80 -6.79
CA THR A 137 -8.65 -3.12 -6.40
C THR A 137 -7.85 -4.21 -7.09
N GLY A 138 -7.49 -5.27 -6.37
CA GLY A 138 -6.80 -6.43 -6.91
C GLY A 138 -5.53 -6.77 -6.13
N ASN A 139 -4.61 -7.49 -6.77
CA ASN A 139 -3.41 -8.03 -6.13
C ASN A 139 -2.17 -7.65 -6.96
N PHE A 140 -1.00 -7.67 -6.32
CA PHE A 140 0.28 -7.64 -7.04
C PHE A 140 0.44 -8.91 -7.89
N THR A 141 1.01 -8.76 -9.09
CA THR A 141 1.28 -9.85 -10.04
C THR A 141 2.77 -9.87 -10.41
N ILE A 142 3.31 -11.04 -10.74
CA ILE A 142 4.68 -11.19 -11.26
C ILE A 142 4.59 -11.46 -12.76
N VAL A 143 5.45 -10.84 -13.57
CA VAL A 143 5.47 -11.06 -15.02
C VAL A 143 6.91 -11.19 -15.48
N THR A 144 7.29 -12.37 -15.97
CA THR A 144 8.69 -12.69 -16.28
C THR A 144 9.14 -12.26 -17.67
N THR A 145 8.28 -11.56 -18.42
CA THR A 145 8.60 -10.97 -19.72
C THR A 145 8.20 -9.49 -19.72
N PRO A 146 9.16 -8.56 -19.61
CA PRO A 146 8.88 -7.14 -19.79
C PRO A 146 8.32 -6.87 -21.21
N PRO A 147 7.38 -5.93 -21.41
CA PRO A 147 6.76 -5.67 -22.71
C PRO A 147 7.70 -5.08 -23.77
N ALA A 148 8.91 -4.61 -23.42
CA ALA A 148 9.81 -3.95 -24.36
C ALA A 148 11.02 -4.81 -24.78
N ASN A 149 11.22 -5.98 -24.18
CA ASN A 149 12.44 -6.75 -24.35
C ASN A 149 12.16 -8.20 -23.98
N ASN A 150 12.28 -9.09 -24.96
CA ASN A 150 12.17 -10.56 -24.86
C ASN A 150 13.29 -11.17 -23.98
N SER A 151 13.57 -10.56 -22.83
CA SER A 151 14.54 -11.01 -21.83
C SER A 151 13.84 -11.96 -20.87
N SER A 152 14.35 -13.17 -20.73
CA SER A 152 13.83 -14.19 -19.79
C SER A 152 14.19 -13.93 -18.33
N THR A 153 14.76 -12.76 -18.02
CA THR A 153 15.06 -12.34 -16.65
C THR A 153 13.77 -12.14 -15.88
N PRO A 154 13.56 -12.83 -14.74
CA PRO A 154 12.35 -12.66 -13.95
C PRO A 154 12.24 -11.20 -13.50
N SER A 155 11.11 -10.57 -13.81
CA SER A 155 10.79 -9.23 -13.34
C SER A 155 9.44 -9.26 -12.63
N VAL A 156 9.26 -8.35 -11.69
CA VAL A 156 7.95 -8.12 -11.08
C VAL A 156 7.32 -6.95 -11.81
N THR A 157 6.08 -7.13 -12.27
CA THR A 157 5.37 -6.08 -13.00
C THR A 157 4.23 -5.54 -12.19
N PHE A 158 4.15 -4.24 -12.16
CA PHE A 158 3.21 -3.54 -11.32
C PHE A 158 2.36 -2.64 -12.17
N THR A 159 1.07 -2.92 -12.23
CA THR A 159 0.09 -2.05 -12.88
C THR A 159 -0.51 -1.12 -11.85
N TYR A 160 -0.39 0.19 -12.05
CA TYR A 160 -1.10 1.22 -11.29
C TYR A 160 -1.86 2.16 -12.22
N PRO A 161 -3.02 2.72 -11.80
CA PRO A 161 -3.69 3.76 -12.57
C PRO A 161 -2.84 5.05 -12.56
N ASN A 162 -2.62 5.61 -13.74
CA ASN A 162 -2.00 6.91 -13.94
C ASN A 162 -3.00 8.03 -13.63
N SER A 163 -2.51 9.29 -13.62
CA SER A 163 -3.32 10.49 -13.35
C SER A 163 -4.52 10.70 -14.28
N THR A 164 -4.62 9.92 -15.35
CA THR A 164 -5.65 9.98 -16.40
C THR A 164 -6.51 8.70 -16.42
N GLY A 165 -6.35 7.79 -15.47
CA GLY A 165 -7.09 6.52 -15.38
C GLY A 165 -6.59 5.41 -16.31
N GLY A 166 -5.48 5.62 -17.02
CA GLY A 166 -4.81 4.57 -17.80
C GLY A 166 -3.87 3.73 -16.93
N ILE A 167 -3.68 2.46 -17.28
CA ILE A 167 -2.75 1.58 -16.57
C ILE A 167 -1.29 1.94 -16.95
N GLN A 168 -0.45 2.26 -15.98
CA GLN A 168 1.00 2.31 -16.12
C GLN A 168 1.62 1.07 -15.48
N SER A 169 2.56 0.44 -16.18
CA SER A 169 3.27 -0.72 -15.69
C SER A 169 4.74 -0.40 -15.39
N TRP A 170 5.20 -0.74 -14.18
CA TRP A 170 6.62 -0.63 -13.79
C TRP A 170 7.22 -2.01 -13.58
N TYR A 171 8.52 -2.14 -13.83
CA TYR A 171 9.23 -3.42 -13.80
C TYR A 171 10.42 -3.32 -12.87
N ILE A 172 10.55 -4.27 -11.95
CA ILE A 172 11.79 -4.48 -11.19
C ILE A 172 12.38 -5.80 -11.63
N THR A 173 13.59 -5.76 -12.20
CA THR A 173 14.35 -6.95 -12.54
C THR A 173 14.94 -7.56 -11.28
N ILE A 174 14.76 -8.87 -11.12
CA ILE A 174 15.42 -9.67 -10.09
C ILE A 174 16.72 -10.18 -10.73
N GLN A 175 17.88 -9.88 -10.12
CA GLN A 175 19.21 -10.28 -10.61
C GLN A 175 19.89 -11.23 -9.63
#